data_AF-A0ABD0BGF8-F1
#
_entry.id   AF-A0ABD0BGF8-F1
#
_cell.length_a   1.000
_cell.length_b   1.000
_cell.length_c   1.000
_cell.angle_alpha   90.00
_cell.angle_beta   90.00
_cell.angle_gamma   90.00
#
_symmetry.space_group_name_H-M   'P 1'
#
loop_
_entity.id
_entity.type
_entity.pdbx_description
1 polymer ?
#
loop_
_entity_poly.entity_id
_entity_poly.type
_entity_poly.pdbx_seq_one_letter_code
_entity_poly.pdbx_strand_id
1 'polypeptide(L)' 'MHPRFAKPFETLSAPLQAALLPMLGDDFQARFTPDQVATLKAATGLDDRALRLALLPLAAPARWPPSPGSSSAPSPAA' A
#
# COMPACT_ATOMS: atom_id res chain seq x y z
N MET A 1 -12.73 1.96 -2.22
CA MET A 1 -11.35 2.29 -1.80
C MET A 1 -11.20 3.80 -1.70
N HIS A 2 -10.76 4.30 -0.55
CA HIS A 2 -10.59 5.74 -0.30
C HIS A 2 -9.40 6.30 -1.11
N PRO A 3 -9.54 7.42 -1.86
CA PRO A 3 -8.49 7.94 -2.74
C PRO A 3 -7.19 8.32 -2.00
N ARG A 4 -7.27 8.60 -0.70
CA ARG A 4 -6.11 8.81 0.18
C ARG A 4 -5.21 7.58 0.32
N PHE A 5 -5.76 6.37 0.15
CA PHE A 5 -5.01 5.13 0.23
C PHE A 5 -4.56 4.64 -1.15
N ALA A 6 -5.16 5.08 -2.25
CA ALA A 6 -4.83 4.60 -3.60
C ALA A 6 -3.33 4.73 -3.94
N LYS A 7 -2.75 5.91 -3.75
CA LYS A 7 -1.32 6.18 -4.01
C LYS A 7 -0.36 5.32 -3.18
N PRO A 8 -0.43 5.30 -1.84
CA PRO A 8 0.44 4.44 -1.03
C PRO A 8 0.09 2.95 -1.16
N PHE A 9 -1.06 2.59 -1.74
CA PHE A 9 -1.42 1.20 -2.01
C PHE A 9 -0.73 0.66 -3.26
N GLU A 10 -0.59 1.47 -4.30
CA GLU A 10 0.15 1.12 -5.52
C GLU A 10 1.63 0.82 -5.26
N THR A 11 2.21 1.36 -4.17
CA THR A 11 3.60 1.10 -3.79
C THR A 11 3.79 -0.18 -2.98
N LEU A 12 2.71 -0.86 -2.58
CA LEU A 12 2.76 -2.12 -1.82
C LEU A 12 3.00 -3.31 -2.75
N SER A 13 3.52 -4.41 -2.21
CA SER A 13 3.67 -5.66 -2.96
C SER A 13 2.31 -6.28 -3.31
N ALA A 14 2.21 -6.93 -4.47
CA ALA A 14 1.01 -7.61 -4.96
C ALA A 14 0.26 -8.49 -3.92
N PRO A 15 0.92 -9.36 -3.13
CA PRO A 15 0.22 -10.17 -2.12
C PRO A 15 -0.39 -9.32 -0.99
N LEU A 16 0.24 -8.20 -0.65
CA LEU A 16 -0.21 -7.31 0.42
C LEU A 16 -1.40 -6.47 -0.07
N GLN A 17 -1.37 -6.02 -1.33
CA GLN A 17 -2.52 -5.38 -1.98
C GLN A 17 -3.72 -6.33 -2.03
N ALA A 18 -3.55 -7.57 -2.49
CA ALA A 18 -4.62 -8.55 -2.58
C ALA A 18 -5.27 -8.85 -1.22
N ALA A 19 -4.46 -8.94 -0.16
CA ALA A 19 -4.95 -9.20 1.19
C ALA A 19 -5.60 -7.95 1.83
N LEU A 20 -5.15 -6.74 1.47
CA LEU A 20 -5.72 -5.49 1.96
C LEU A 20 -6.99 -5.05 1.21
N LEU A 21 -7.14 -5.40 -0.08
CA LEU A 21 -8.31 -5.09 -0.91
C LEU A 21 -9.66 -5.37 -0.21
N PRO A 22 -9.90 -6.57 0.37
CA PRO A 22 -11.13 -6.85 1.09
C PRO A 22 -11.23 -6.15 2.45
N MET A 23 -10.13 -5.64 2.98
CA MET A 23 -10.04 -4.95 4.28
C MET A 23 -10.27 -3.42 4.17
N LEU A 24 -9.92 -2.81 3.03
CA LEU A 24 -10.11 -1.38 2.76
C LEU A 24 -11.52 -1.08 2.23
N GLY A 25 -12.51 -1.20 3.12
CA GLY A 25 -13.87 -0.75 2.89
C GLY A 25 -14.01 0.78 2.79
N ASP A 26 -15.22 1.25 2.50
CA ASP A 26 -15.55 2.68 2.40
C ASP A 26 -15.38 3.40 3.76
N ASP A 27 -15.82 2.74 4.84
CA ASP A 27 -15.73 3.20 6.24
C ASP A 27 -14.38 2.88 6.92
N PHE A 28 -13.34 2.58 6.15
CA PHE A 28 -12.05 2.17 6.73
C PHE A 28 -11.39 3.32 7.53
N GLN A 29 -11.32 3.15 8.84
CA GLN A 29 -10.79 4.13 9.81
C GLN A 29 -9.27 4.08 9.99
N ALA A 30 -8.51 3.60 8.99
CA ALA A 30 -7.06 3.45 9.08
C ALA A 30 -6.59 2.57 10.25
N ARG A 31 -7.39 1.56 10.62
CA ARG A 31 -7.10 0.63 11.71
C ARG A 31 -7.38 -0.81 11.28
N PHE A 32 -6.46 -1.70 11.59
CA PHE A 32 -6.61 -3.14 11.38
C PHE A 32 -6.85 -3.83 12.72
N THR A 33 -7.74 -4.81 12.74
CA THR A 33 -7.94 -5.69 13.90
C THR A 33 -6.79 -6.69 14.00
N PRO A 34 -6.51 -7.27 15.18
CA PRO A 34 -5.47 -8.30 15.33
C PRO A 34 -5.68 -9.49 14.40
N ASP A 35 -6.93 -9.86 14.13
CA ASP A 35 -7.29 -10.93 13.19
C ASP A 35 -6.93 -10.60 11.73
N GLN A 36 -7.20 -9.35 11.31
CA GLN A 36 -6.79 -8.86 9.99
C GLN A 36 -5.27 -8.79 9.86
N VAL A 37 -4.57 -8.34 10.92
CA VAL A 37 -3.10 -8.34 10.96
C VAL A 37 -2.56 -9.76 10.83
N ALA A 38 -3.12 -10.73 11.55
CA ALA A 38 -2.70 -12.13 11.44
C ALA A 38 -2.92 -12.68 10.02
N THR A 39 -4.05 -12.34 9.39
CA THR A 39 -4.36 -12.72 8.00
C THR A 39 -3.36 -12.10 7.01
N LEU A 40 -3.03 -10.82 7.17
CA LEU A 40 -2.03 -10.14 6.34
C LEU A 40 -0.66 -10.81 6.48
N LYS A 41 -0.25 -11.15 7.70
CA LYS A 41 1.01 -11.87 7.95
C LYS A 41 1.00 -13.25 7.31
N ALA A 42 -0.09 -14.01 7.42
CA ALA A 42 -0.21 -15.33 6.81
C ALA A 42 -0.18 -15.26 5.27
N ALA A 43 -0.84 -14.27 4.67
CA ALA A 43 -0.89 -14.10 3.22
C ALA A 43 0.44 -13.60 2.63
N THR A 44 1.16 -12.76 3.35
CA THR A 44 2.41 -12.13 2.88
C THR A 44 3.68 -12.83 3.37
N GLY A 45 3.57 -13.66 4.41
CA GLY A 45 4.72 -14.24 5.12
C GLY A 45 5.53 -13.22 5.92
N LEU A 46 5.01 -12.01 6.16
CA LEU A 46 5.72 -10.94 6.86
C LEU A 46 5.58 -11.04 8.39
N ASP A 47 6.65 -10.69 9.09
CA ASP A 47 6.64 -10.51 10.54
C ASP A 47 5.97 -9.21 10.98
N ASP A 48 5.64 -9.11 12.28
CA ASP A 48 5.01 -7.92 12.89
C ASP A 48 5.75 -6.62 12.61
N ARG A 49 7.09 -6.68 12.63
CA ARG A 49 7.95 -5.54 12.32
C ARG A 49 7.93 -5.19 10.84
N ALA A 50 8.02 -6.19 9.97
CA ALA A 50 8.03 -5.99 8.52
C ALA A 50 6.68 -5.45 8.04
N LEU A 51 5.57 -5.97 8.58
CA LEU A 51 4.23 -5.47 8.31
C LEU A 51 4.07 -4.00 8.73
N ARG A 52 4.54 -3.62 9.94
CA ARG A 52 4.51 -2.21 10.38
C ARG A 52 5.29 -1.28 9.44
N LEU A 53 6.44 -1.72 8.95
CA LEU A 53 7.24 -0.95 7.99
C LEU A 53 6.54 -0.83 6.63
N ALA A 54 5.92 -1.91 6.15
CA ALA A 54 5.14 -1.91 4.92
C ALA A 54 3.89 -1.02 5.00
N LEU A 55 3.27 -0.91 6.18
CA LEU A 55 2.11 -0.05 6.43
C LEU A 55 2.48 1.40 6.81
N LEU A 56 3.76 1.69 7.05
CA LEU A 56 4.26 3.03 7.35
C LEU A 56 3.85 4.10 6.29
N PRO A 57 3.94 3.84 4.96
CA PRO A 57 3.44 4.77 3.95
C PRO A 57 1.93 5.02 4.02
N LEU A 58 1.13 4.11 4.58
CA LEU A 58 -0.30 4.34 4.83
C LEU A 58 -0.54 5.19 6.09
N ALA A 59 0.36 5.10 7.08
CA ALA A 59 0.26 5.82 8.35
C ALA A 59 0.81 7.25 8.29
N ALA A 60 1.76 7.52 7.38
CA ALA A 60 2.32 8.85 7.18
C ALA A 60 1.59 9.58 6.05
N PRO A 61 0.65 10.51 6.33
CA PRO A 61 0.09 11.39 5.30
C PRO A 61 1.11 12.44 4.79
N ALA A 62 2.40 12.27 5.11
CA ALA A 62 3.44 13.24 4.84
C ALA A 62 3.97 13.06 3.41
N ARG A 63 3.52 13.96 2.54
CA ARG A 63 4.27 14.51 1.40
C ARG A 63 5.23 13.49 0.77
N TRP A 64 4.69 12.61 -0.05
CA TRP A 64 5.49 11.95 -1.08
C TRP A 64 6.25 13.04 -1.86
N PRO A 65 7.60 13.01 -1.97
CA PRO A 65 8.25 13.83 -2.99
C PRO A 65 7.72 13.35 -4.35
N PRO A 66 7.39 14.25 -5.32
CA PRO A 66 6.98 13.79 -6.64
C PRO A 66 8.09 12.90 -7.18
N SER A 67 7.86 11.59 -7.27
CA SER A 67 8.78 10.69 -7.94
C SER A 67 9.07 11.23 -9.34
N PRO A 68 10.31 11.67 -9.65
CA PRO A 68 10.71 11.92 -11.02
C PRO A 68 11.07 10.56 -11.62
N GLY A 69 10.06 9.80 -12.07
CA GLY A 69 10.31 8.40 -12.43
C GLY A 69 9.24 7.69 -13.24
N SER A 70 8.39 8.43 -13.96
CA SER A 70 7.61 7.84 -15.05
C SER A 70 7.38 8.88 -16.15
N SER A 71 8.48 9.42 -16.68
CA SER A 71 8.49 9.93 -18.05
C SER A 71 8.89 8.76 -18.94
N SER A 72 7.92 7.88 -19.22
CA SER A 72 8.03 6.96 -20.35
C SER A 72 7.33 7.58 -21.54
N ALA A 73 7.95 8.60 -22.13
CA ALA A 73 7.86 8.97 -23.56
C ALA A 73 8.53 10.34 -23.78
N PRO A 74 9.09 10.64 -24.97
CA PRO A 74 9.28 9.79 -26.15
C PRO A 74 10.78 9.60 -26.48
N SER A 75 11.16 8.48 -27.11
CA SER A 75 12.45 8.40 -27.81
C SER A 75 12.25 8.26 -29.32
N PRO A 76 13.15 8.86 -30.12
CA PRO A 76 12.82 9.44 -31.43
C PRO A 76 13.33 8.58 -32.58
N ALA A 77 12.53 8.44 -33.63
CA ALA A 77 13.00 7.98 -34.94
C ALA A 77 11.92 8.21 -36.01
N ALA A 78 12.12 9.23 -36.85
CA ALA A 78 11.89 9.26 -38.30
C ALA A 78 11.99 10.71 -38.79
#